data_AF-A0A2D2H0J0-F1
#
_entry.id   AF-A0A2D2H0J0-F1
#
_cell.length_a   1.000
_cell.length_b   1.000
_cell.length_c   1.000
_cell.angle_alpha   90.00
_cell.angle_beta   90.00
_cell.angle_gamma   90.00
#
_symmetry.space_group_name_H-M   'P 1'
#
loop_
_entity.id
_entity.type
_entity.pdbx_description
1 polymer ?
#
loop_
_entity_poly.entity_id
_entity_poly.type
_entity_poly.pdbx_seq_one_letter_code
_entity_poly.pdbx_strand_id
1 'polypeptide(L)'
;MLAFFMSPDITTAARFLRENLAKVFRSYRAGLFHCYGVPGLARTNNDLEQLFGSQRYHERRATGRKAASPAAVLRGEVRLISATATRLRPPAARELGRVSRQRWAELRQRLERRRHARTLRTRFRRDPDAYLAALDHQACQPALPA
;
A
#
# COMPACT_ATOMS: atom_id res chain seq x y z
N MET A 1 20.93 28.49 -6.69
CA MET A 1 21.39 27.55 -7.73
C MET A 1 20.21 27.24 -8.65
N LEU A 2 19.89 28.22 -9.50
CA LEU A 2 18.81 28.20 -10.49
C LEU A 2 19.50 28.22 -11.85
N ALA A 3 19.30 27.18 -12.66
CA ALA A 3 19.30 27.23 -14.13
C ALA A 3 19.35 25.80 -14.68
N PHE A 4 18.20 25.23 -15.01
CA PHE A 4 18.14 24.28 -16.11
C PHE A 4 16.77 24.37 -16.77
N PHE A 5 16.62 25.39 -17.61
CA PHE A 5 15.56 25.42 -18.60
C PHE A 5 16.12 25.93 -19.93
N MET A 6 15.74 25.22 -21.00
CA MET A 6 15.87 25.54 -22.43
C MET A 6 17.08 25.02 -23.24
N SER A 7 17.00 23.74 -23.62
CA SER A 7 16.64 23.38 -25.02
C SER A 7 16.01 21.98 -25.04
N PRO A 8 14.79 21.78 -25.59
CA PRO A 8 14.16 20.48 -25.64
C PRO A 8 14.61 19.77 -26.92
N ASP A 9 15.82 19.21 -26.92
CA ASP A 9 16.15 18.25 -27.97
C ASP A 9 15.26 17.01 -27.74
N ILE A 10 14.30 16.81 -28.65
CA ILE A 10 13.37 15.66 -28.68
C ILE A 10 14.15 14.36 -28.47
N THR A 11 15.38 14.29 -28.97
CA THR A 11 16.26 13.13 -28.85
C THR A 11 16.65 12.82 -27.40
N THR A 12 16.92 13.86 -26.60
CA THR A 12 17.30 13.73 -25.19
C THR A 12 16.08 13.42 -24.32
N ALA A 13 14.94 14.07 -24.58
CA ALA A 13 13.67 13.74 -23.94
C ALA A 13 13.23 12.29 -24.25
N ALA A 14 13.35 11.86 -25.51
CA ALA A 14 13.03 10.50 -25.94
C ALA A 14 13.98 9.45 -25.33
N ARG A 15 15.27 9.77 -25.19
CA ARG A 15 16.23 8.89 -24.51
C ARG A 15 15.88 8.72 -23.03
N PHE A 16 15.62 9.81 -22.32
CA PHE A 16 15.18 9.78 -20.93
C PHE A 16 13.87 9.01 -20.74
N LEU A 17 12.91 9.20 -21.65
CA LEU A 17 11.63 8.46 -21.63
C LEU A 17 11.86 6.96 -21.84
N ARG A 18 12.67 6.57 -22.83
CA ARG A 18 13.00 5.15 -23.11
C ARG A 18 13.68 4.48 -21.92
N GLU A 19 14.67 5.13 -21.33
CA GLU A 19 15.41 4.59 -20.18
C GLU A 19 14.49 4.41 -18.96
N ASN A 20 13.64 5.40 -18.68
CA ASN A 20 12.65 5.30 -17.61
C ASN A 20 11.62 4.20 -17.88
N LEU A 21 11.07 4.13 -19.10
CA LEU A 21 10.12 3.08 -19.48
C LEU A 21 10.75 1.70 -19.33
N ALA A 22 11.97 1.49 -19.84
CA ALA A 22 12.66 0.21 -19.72
C ALA A 22 12.95 -0.16 -18.26
N LYS A 23 13.29 0.81 -17.41
CA LYS A 23 13.47 0.61 -15.97
C LYS A 23 12.16 0.20 -15.30
N VAL A 24 11.08 0.93 -15.56
CA VAL A 24 9.74 0.64 -15.02
C VAL A 24 9.28 -0.75 -15.47
N PHE A 25 9.32 -1.05 -16.76
CA PHE A 25 8.96 -2.37 -17.30
C PHE A 25 9.73 -3.51 -16.62
N ARG A 26 11.05 -3.40 -16.48
CA ARG A 26 11.87 -4.43 -15.81
C ARG A 26 11.53 -4.61 -14.33
N SER A 27 11.19 -3.52 -13.65
CA SER A 27 10.83 -3.52 -12.23
C SER A 27 9.47 -4.18 -12.00
N TYR A 28 8.50 -3.89 -12.87
CA TYR A 28 7.14 -4.42 -12.78
C TYR A 28 6.94 -5.74 -13.53
N ARG A 29 7.96 -6.27 -14.22
CA ARG A 29 7.85 -7.46 -15.10
C ARG A 29 7.11 -8.64 -14.47
N ALA A 30 7.36 -8.92 -13.18
CA ALA A 30 6.77 -10.07 -12.49
C ALA A 30 5.26 -9.91 -12.23
N GLY A 31 4.75 -8.67 -12.21
CA GLY A 31 3.35 -8.35 -11.98
C GLY A 31 2.60 -7.85 -13.22
N LEU A 32 3.30 -7.55 -14.32
CA LEU A 32 2.66 -7.20 -15.59
C LEU A 32 1.87 -8.41 -16.11
N PHE A 33 0.68 -8.13 -16.65
CA PHE A 33 -0.16 -9.15 -17.32
C PHE A 33 -0.63 -10.32 -16.44
N HIS A 34 -0.45 -10.24 -15.11
CA HIS A 34 -0.93 -11.24 -14.16
C HIS A 34 -2.45 -11.48 -14.24
N CYS A 35 -3.22 -10.50 -14.74
CA CYS A 35 -4.64 -10.64 -15.01
C CYS A 35 -5.00 -11.75 -16.01
N TYR A 36 -4.10 -12.13 -16.92
CA TYR A 36 -4.35 -13.25 -17.83
C TYR A 36 -4.18 -14.63 -17.16
N GLY A 37 -3.42 -14.71 -16.06
CA GLY A 37 -3.19 -15.96 -15.33
C GLY A 37 -4.25 -16.27 -14.28
N VAL A 38 -5.15 -15.33 -13.97
CA VAL A 38 -6.16 -15.49 -12.91
C VAL A 38 -7.56 -15.39 -13.52
N PRO A 39 -8.30 -16.50 -13.60
CA PRO A 39 -9.70 -16.48 -14.04
C PRO A 39 -10.53 -15.50 -13.21
N GLY A 40 -11.30 -14.65 -13.88
CA GLY A 40 -12.16 -13.65 -13.23
C GLY A 40 -11.46 -12.37 -12.77
N LEU A 41 -10.14 -12.23 -12.93
CA LEU A 41 -9.47 -10.95 -12.73
C LEU A 41 -9.66 -10.06 -13.96
N ALA A 42 -10.08 -8.82 -13.74
CA ALA A 42 -10.34 -7.87 -14.82
C ALA A 42 -9.11 -7.68 -15.71
N ARG A 43 -9.32 -7.81 -17.03
CA ARG A 43 -8.27 -7.72 -18.05
C ARG A 43 -7.90 -6.28 -18.38
N THR A 44 -8.83 -5.35 -18.18
CA THR A 44 -8.64 -3.92 -18.39
C THR A 44 -8.66 -3.19 -17.05
N ASN A 45 -8.07 -2.00 -17.02
CA ASN A 45 -8.04 -1.19 -15.81
C ASN A 45 -9.44 -0.69 -15.40
N ASN A 46 -10.40 -0.64 -16.33
CA ASN A 46 -11.71 0.00 -16.11
C ASN A 46 -12.50 -0.66 -14.98
N ASP A 47 -12.58 -1.99 -14.95
CA ASP A 47 -13.34 -2.69 -13.90
C ASP A 47 -12.64 -2.54 -12.53
N LEU A 48 -11.30 -2.50 -12.51
CA LEU A 48 -10.53 -2.23 -11.30
C LEU A 48 -10.77 -0.79 -10.83
N GLU A 49 -10.71 0.18 -11.73
CA GLU A 49 -11.00 1.59 -11.44
C GLU A 49 -12.42 1.76 -10.89
N GLN A 50 -13.40 1.09 -11.49
CA GLN A 50 -14.78 1.08 -11.02
C GLN A 50 -14.90 0.44 -9.64
N LEU A 51 -14.24 -0.69 -9.39
CA LEU A 51 -14.20 -1.36 -8.09
C LEU A 51 -13.60 -0.45 -7.00
N PHE A 52 -12.45 0.15 -7.27
CA PHE A 52 -11.80 1.09 -6.35
C PHE A 52 -12.64 2.36 -6.15
N GLY A 53 -13.31 2.84 -7.20
CA GLY A 53 -14.24 3.97 -7.14
C GLY A 53 -15.42 3.70 -6.22
N SER A 54 -16.09 2.55 -6.41
CA SER A 54 -17.18 2.07 -5.55
C SER A 54 -16.72 1.96 -4.10
N GLN A 55 -15.54 1.38 -3.84
CA GLN A 55 -15.01 1.27 -2.49
C GLN A 55 -14.79 2.65 -1.84
N ARG A 56 -14.17 3.60 -2.55
CA ARG A 56 -13.96 4.97 -2.05
C ARG A 56 -15.29 5.67 -1.75
N TYR A 57 -16.30 5.47 -2.60
CA TYR A 57 -17.64 5.99 -2.37
C TYR A 57 -18.24 5.46 -1.07
N HIS A 58 -18.19 4.15 -0.84
CA HIS A 58 -18.68 3.55 0.41
C HIS A 58 -17.89 3.99 1.64
N GLU A 59 -16.56 4.06 1.57
CA GLU A 59 -15.75 4.56 2.68
C GLU A 59 -16.08 6.02 3.02
N ARG A 60 -16.36 6.85 2.03
CA ARG A 60 -16.79 8.24 2.22
C ARG A 60 -18.15 8.32 2.88
N ARG A 61 -19.12 7.49 2.48
CA ARG A 61 -20.44 7.43 3.12
C ARG A 61 -20.37 6.98 4.58
N ALA A 62 -19.50 6.02 4.89
CA ALA A 62 -19.34 5.50 6.25
C ALA A 62 -18.51 6.41 7.18
N THR A 63 -17.56 7.17 6.64
CA THR A 63 -16.58 7.92 7.46
C THR A 63 -16.56 9.43 7.24
N GLY A 64 -17.29 9.95 6.25
CA GLY A 64 -17.28 11.36 5.84
C GLY A 64 -15.99 11.82 5.12
N ARG A 65 -14.94 10.98 5.06
CA ARG A 65 -13.65 11.39 4.49
C ARG A 65 -13.70 11.49 2.96
N LYS A 66 -13.34 12.67 2.42
CA LYS A 66 -13.17 12.89 0.97
C LYS A 66 -11.97 12.14 0.39
N ALA A 67 -10.86 12.12 1.14
CA ALA A 67 -9.66 11.39 0.76
C ALA A 67 -9.73 9.92 1.23
N ALA A 68 -9.07 9.04 0.48
CA ALA A 68 -8.91 7.64 0.89
C ALA A 68 -8.27 7.57 2.29
N SER A 69 -8.80 6.70 3.14
CA SER A 69 -8.26 6.51 4.48
C SER A 69 -6.81 6.00 4.39
N PRO A 70 -5.90 6.43 5.28
CA PRO A 70 -4.59 5.79 5.42
C PRO A 70 -4.70 4.27 5.68
N ALA A 71 -5.84 3.81 6.20
CA ALA A 71 -6.15 2.40 6.39
C ALA A 71 -6.28 1.63 5.06
N ALA A 72 -6.58 2.28 3.94
CA ALA A 72 -6.58 1.66 2.62
C ALA A 72 -5.18 1.18 2.22
N VAL A 73 -4.12 1.91 2.60
CA VAL A 73 -2.74 1.49 2.35
C VAL A 73 -2.29 0.43 3.35
N LEU A 74 -2.61 0.62 4.63
CA LEU A 74 -2.15 -0.27 5.69
C LEU A 74 -2.86 -1.63 5.70
N ARG A 75 -4.17 -1.63 5.39
CA ARG A 75 -5.05 -2.79 5.50
C ARG A 75 -5.80 -3.08 4.20
N GLY A 76 -5.44 -2.46 3.08
CA GLY A 76 -6.15 -2.60 1.80
C GLY A 76 -6.32 -4.04 1.34
N GLU A 77 -5.26 -4.84 1.52
CA GLU A 77 -5.24 -6.28 1.25
C GLU A 77 -6.38 -7.05 1.93
N VAL A 78 -6.86 -6.58 3.08
CA VAL A 78 -8.00 -7.19 3.78
C VAL A 78 -9.26 -6.36 3.57
N ARG A 79 -9.21 -5.04 3.81
CA ARG A 79 -10.39 -4.16 3.78
C ARG A 79 -11.09 -4.16 2.43
N LEU A 80 -10.34 -4.08 1.33
CA LEU A 80 -10.94 -4.04 -0.01
C LEU A 80 -11.57 -5.39 -0.37
N ILE A 81 -10.84 -6.48 -0.13
CA ILE A 81 -11.31 -7.84 -0.42
C ILE A 81 -12.54 -8.13 0.44
N SER A 82 -12.49 -7.90 1.75
CA SER A 82 -13.62 -8.12 2.66
C SER A 82 -14.81 -7.23 2.31
N ALA A 83 -14.62 -5.94 2.05
CA ALA A 83 -15.73 -5.05 1.68
C ALA A 83 -16.39 -5.48 0.36
N THR A 84 -15.59 -5.94 -0.61
CA THR A 84 -16.11 -6.44 -1.89
C THR A 84 -16.84 -7.77 -1.71
N ALA A 85 -16.24 -8.72 -1.01
CA ALA A 85 -16.82 -10.03 -0.75
C ALA A 85 -18.13 -9.92 0.06
N THR A 86 -18.15 -9.09 1.12
CA THR A 86 -19.35 -8.87 1.93
C THR A 86 -20.51 -8.26 1.13
N ARG A 87 -20.23 -7.39 0.14
CA ARG A 87 -21.26 -6.84 -0.75
C ARG A 87 -21.84 -7.89 -1.71
N LEU A 88 -21.01 -8.83 -2.17
CA LEU A 88 -21.46 -9.94 -3.01
C LEU A 88 -22.28 -10.94 -2.20
N ARG A 89 -21.78 -11.31 -1.01
CA ARG A 89 -22.46 -12.20 -0.08
C ARG A 89 -21.96 -11.93 1.35
N PRO A 90 -22.81 -11.40 2.24
CA PRO A 90 -22.44 -11.26 3.64
C PRO A 90 -22.10 -12.63 4.26
N PRO A 91 -20.98 -12.74 5.00
CA PRO A 91 -20.65 -14.00 5.66
C PRO A 91 -21.63 -14.30 6.79
N ALA A 92 -22.03 -15.56 6.92
CA ALA A 92 -22.83 -16.03 8.04
C ALA A 92 -21.97 -16.16 9.31
N ALA A 93 -22.58 -16.01 10.49
CA ALA A 93 -21.87 -16.12 11.77
C ALA A 93 -21.10 -17.45 11.92
N ARG A 94 -21.68 -18.56 11.47
CA ARG A 94 -21.04 -19.88 11.46
C ARG A 94 -19.74 -19.93 10.65
N GLU A 95 -19.65 -19.16 9.57
CA GLU A 95 -18.48 -19.12 8.70
C GLU A 95 -17.35 -18.34 9.35
N LEU A 96 -17.69 -17.22 10.02
CA LEU A 96 -16.75 -16.45 10.81
C LEU A 96 -16.18 -17.27 11.99
N GLY A 97 -16.99 -18.13 12.60
CA GLY A 97 -16.57 -19.03 13.68
C GLY A 97 -15.61 -20.15 13.26
N ARG A 98 -15.54 -20.49 11.96
CA ARG A 98 -14.67 -21.56 11.42
C ARG A 98 -13.30 -21.07 10.95
N VAL A 99 -13.03 -19.76 11.04
CA VAL A 99 -11.76 -19.18 10.58
C VAL A 99 -10.61 -19.65 11.47
N SER A 100 -9.52 -20.12 10.85
CA SER A 100 -8.30 -20.50 11.59
C SER A 100 -7.72 -19.30 12.34
N ARG A 101 -7.62 -19.43 13.67
CA ARG A 101 -6.99 -18.43 14.55
C ARG A 101 -5.52 -18.21 14.21
N GLN A 102 -4.82 -19.28 13.82
CA GLN A 102 -3.42 -19.19 13.41
C GLN A 102 -3.27 -18.33 12.15
N ARG A 103 -4.02 -18.64 11.08
CA ARG A 103 -3.99 -17.84 9.83
C ARG A 103 -4.36 -16.38 10.07
N TRP A 104 -5.32 -16.14 10.97
CA TRP A 104 -5.67 -14.78 11.37
C TRP A 104 -4.53 -14.07 12.10
N ALA A 105 -3.84 -14.74 13.02
CA ALA A 105 -2.68 -14.17 13.73
C ALA A 105 -1.52 -13.85 12.77
N GLU A 106 -1.21 -14.76 11.84
CA GLU A 106 -0.20 -14.56 10.80
C GLU A 106 -0.53 -13.36 9.90
N LEU A 107 -1.78 -13.25 9.46
CA LEU A 107 -2.26 -12.10 8.69
C LEU A 107 -2.11 -10.79 9.48
N ARG A 108 -2.48 -10.79 10.77
CA ARG A 108 -2.31 -9.60 11.62
C ARG A 108 -0.85 -9.21 11.76
N GLN A 109 0.06 -10.16 12.01
CA GLN A 109 1.49 -9.88 12.07
C GLN A 109 2.03 -9.31 10.74
N ARG A 110 1.59 -9.85 9.60
CA ARG A 110 1.97 -9.32 8.28
C ARG A 110 1.55 -7.86 8.10
N LEU A 111 0.33 -7.51 8.51
CA LEU A 111 -0.17 -6.14 8.44
C LEU A 111 0.49 -5.21 9.46
N GLU A 112 0.88 -5.72 10.62
CA GLU A 112 1.52 -4.93 11.68
C GLU A 112 2.86 -4.36 11.22
N ARG A 113 3.62 -5.07 10.39
CA ARG A 113 4.86 -4.54 9.79
C ARG A 113 4.64 -3.23 9.03
N ARG A 114 3.60 -3.17 8.18
CA ARG A 114 3.26 -1.95 7.43
C ARG A 114 2.78 -0.83 8.34
N ARG A 115 1.98 -1.18 9.37
CA ARG A 115 1.51 -0.22 10.38
C ARG A 115 2.69 0.36 11.16
N HIS A 116 3.59 -0.48 11.64
CA HIS A 116 4.77 -0.10 12.41
C HIS A 116 5.67 0.85 11.62
N ALA A 117 6.01 0.51 10.37
CA ALA A 117 6.79 1.39 9.50
C ALA A 117 6.14 2.77 9.30
N ARG A 118 4.80 2.82 9.18
CA ARG A 118 4.07 4.10 9.08
C ARG A 118 4.08 4.86 10.40
N THR A 119 3.96 4.18 11.54
CA THR A 119 4.08 4.80 12.87
C THR A 119 5.45 5.45 13.03
N LEU A 120 6.53 4.74 12.70
CA LEU A 120 7.89 5.29 12.76
C LEU A 120 8.05 6.53 11.87
N ARG A 121 7.63 6.46 10.60
CA ARG A 121 7.65 7.63 9.69
C ARG A 121 6.80 8.81 10.21
N THR A 122 5.68 8.52 10.88
CA THR A 122 4.82 9.57 11.44
C THR A 122 5.46 10.21 12.66
N ARG A 123 6.12 9.43 13.52
CA ARG A 123 6.88 9.93 14.68
C ARG A 123 8.03 10.82 14.23
N PHE A 124 8.86 10.32 13.31
CA PHE A 124 9.97 11.08 12.73
C PHE A 124 9.50 12.41 12.12
N ARG A 125 8.39 12.41 11.36
CA ARG A 125 7.86 13.65 10.75
C ARG A 125 7.27 14.64 11.76
N ARG A 126 6.87 14.17 12.95
CA ARG A 126 6.28 15.03 13.98
C ARG A 126 7.35 15.79 14.72
N ASP A 127 8.45 15.13 15.06
CA ASP A 127 9.59 15.70 15.76
C ASP A 127 10.85 14.89 15.39
N PRO A 128 11.59 15.32 14.35
CA PRO A 128 12.77 14.61 13.89
C PRO A 128 13.86 14.55 14.96
N ASP A 129 14.09 15.63 15.68
CA ASP A 129 15.21 15.77 16.62
C ASP A 129 14.99 14.87 17.84
N ALA A 130 13.81 14.92 18.45
CA ALA A 130 13.48 14.02 19.57
C ALA A 130 13.46 12.55 19.14
N TYR A 131 13.04 12.27 17.90
CA TYR A 131 13.03 10.90 17.37
C TYR A 131 14.45 10.35 17.17
N LEU A 132 15.37 11.16 16.63
CA LEU A 132 16.77 10.76 16.44
C LEU A 132 17.48 10.60 17.78
N ALA A 133 17.32 11.55 18.70
CA ALA A 133 17.90 11.45 20.05
C ALA A 133 17.45 10.17 20.80
N ALA A 134 16.19 9.77 20.63
CA ALA A 134 15.69 8.52 21.21
C ALA A 134 16.32 7.28 20.57
N LEU A 135 16.56 7.30 19.26
CA LEU A 135 17.27 6.20 18.57
C LEU A 135 18.73 6.11 18.98
N ASP A 136 19.41 7.25 19.10
CA ASP A 136 20.80 7.31 19.55
C ASP A 136 20.92 6.78 20.99
N HIS A 137 20.02 7.18 21.88
CA HIS A 137 19.97 6.65 23.25
C HIS A 137 19.75 5.13 23.26
N GLN A 138 18.85 4.60 22.42
CA GLN A 138 18.64 3.15 22.30
C GLN A 138 19.85 2.41 21.74
N ALA A 139 20.58 3.00 20.79
CA ALA A 139 21.79 2.41 20.21
C ALA A 139 22.97 2.42 21.20
N CYS A 140 23.03 3.43 22.08
CA CYS A 140 24.04 3.54 23.12
C CYS A 140 23.72 2.72 24.38
N GLN A 141 22.53 2.10 24.48
CA GLN A 141 22.27 1.13 25.53
C GLN A 141 23.08 -0.14 25.25
N PRO A 142 23.91 -0.62 26.22
CA PRO A 142 24.67 -1.84 26.03
C PRO A 142 23.70 -2.99 25.79
N ALA A 143 23.88 -3.70 24.67
CA ALA A 143 23.16 -4.92 24.37
C ALA A 143 23.68 -6.03 25.28
N LEU A 144 23.15 -6.16 26.51
CA LEU A 144 23.53 -7.24 27.42
C LEU A 144 22.30 -7.95 28.00
N PRO A 145 22.25 -9.30 27.92
CA PRO A 145 21.52 -10.09 28.89
C PRO A 145 22.32 -10.15 30.20
N ALA A 146 21.60 -10.34 31.32
CA ALA A 146 22.18 -10.88 32.55
C ALA A 146 22.22 -12.41 32.49
#